data_AF-A0A8T2QG73-F1
#
_entry.id   AF-A0A8T2QG73-F1
#
_cell.length_a   1.000
_cell.length_b   1.000
_cell.length_c   1.000
_cell.angle_alpha   90.00
_cell.angle_beta   90.00
_cell.angle_gamma   90.00
#
_symmetry.space_group_name_H-M   'P 1'
#
loop_
_entity.id
_entity.type
_entity.pdbx_description
1 polymer ?
#
loop_
_entity_poly.entity_id
_entity_poly.type
_entity_poly.pdbx_seq_one_letter_code
_entity_poly.pdbx_strand_id
1 'polypeptide(L)'
;MYSSDRLRTIKSANLILKVFISSCERLELLPDAEIIAFNQEASITTEKRRATKIARFKRSKAAESKLQEIRERRERRGRSRGAASKGSMVEHGEDHIEDEFEEEEREAWLAQIGLSLCKALDLSEMLKLEEELLAVRHENGQDATAQAMLDERISKAEAWHKNAAVRAKTSKPAQPITCASFAQDVIEGRASLAQGHDHHHQPLFGPASLVGNPITSDRQRIAAQVFQPSHRLPTMSIEEAGLREMEIMKKWTERNAKLQEEANSSWAKEVKKDDESDDEAAEYKARAWDDWKDENPKGSGNKKLTPCG
;
A
#
# COMPACT_ATOMS: atom_id res chain seq x y z
N MET A 1 25.35 -7.37 35.06
CA MET A 1 24.37 -8.08 35.91
C MET A 1 23.05 -8.36 35.20
N TYR A 2 22.32 -7.37 34.66
CA TYR A 2 21.01 -7.56 34.03
C TYR A 2 20.88 -8.68 32.97
N SER A 3 21.90 -8.90 32.13
CA SER A 3 21.85 -9.93 31.08
C SER A 3 21.85 -11.37 31.63
N SER A 4 22.49 -11.59 32.78
CA SER A 4 22.59 -12.92 33.41
C SER A 4 21.27 -13.32 34.07
N ASP A 5 20.61 -12.37 34.74
CA ASP A 5 19.30 -12.59 35.36
C ASP A 5 18.21 -12.85 34.31
N ARG A 6 18.27 -12.17 33.16
CA ARG A 6 17.34 -12.41 32.05
C ARG A 6 17.52 -13.81 31.46
N LEU A 7 18.76 -14.23 31.20
CA LEU A 7 19.06 -15.57 30.69
C LEU A 7 18.55 -16.66 31.65
N ARG A 8 18.76 -16.49 32.96
CA ARG A 8 18.23 -17.40 33.98
C ARG A 8 16.70 -17.48 33.95
N THR A 9 16.04 -16.32 33.81
CA THR A 9 14.58 -16.25 33.72
C THR A 9 14.04 -16.96 32.48
N ILE A 10 14.68 -16.76 31.32
CA ILE A 10 14.30 -17.41 30.05
C ILE A 10 14.45 -18.93 30.17
N LYS A 11 15.57 -19.41 30.72
CA LYS A 11 15.81 -20.85 30.93
C LYS A 11 14.75 -21.48 31.83
N SER A 12 14.41 -20.84 32.94
CA SER A 12 13.35 -21.29 33.84
C SER A 12 11.98 -21.31 33.15
N ALA A 13 11.65 -20.26 32.38
CA ALA A 13 10.39 -20.19 31.64
C ALA A 13 10.30 -21.28 30.56
N ASN A 14 11.38 -21.51 29.80
CA ASN A 14 11.48 -22.58 28.82
C ASN A 14 11.26 -23.96 29.45
N LEU A 15 11.81 -24.20 30.65
CA LEU A 15 11.60 -25.45 31.37
C LEU A 15 10.12 -25.66 31.73
N ILE A 16 9.45 -24.64 32.27
CA ILE A 16 8.02 -24.70 32.62
C ILE A 16 7.16 -24.93 31.37
N LEU A 17 7.44 -24.21 30.29
CA LEU A 17 6.72 -24.37 29.02
C LEU A 17 6.92 -25.77 28.43
N LYS A 18 8.14 -26.33 28.49
CA LYS A 18 8.42 -27.71 28.06
C LYS A 18 7.60 -28.72 28.85
N VAL A 19 7.55 -28.59 30.18
CA VAL A 19 6.74 -29.47 31.05
C VAL A 19 5.26 -29.41 30.68
N PHE A 20 4.73 -28.22 30.42
CA PHE A 20 3.35 -28.03 29.99
C PHE A 20 3.08 -28.68 28.62
N ILE A 21 3.93 -28.41 27.62
CA ILE A 21 3.81 -28.97 26.26
C ILE A 21 3.88 -30.50 26.30
N SER A 22 4.87 -31.08 27.00
CA SER A 22 4.98 -32.54 27.17
C SER A 22 3.79 -33.15 27.92
N SER A 23 3.16 -32.40 28.81
CA SER A 23 1.93 -32.87 29.47
C SER A 23 0.74 -32.87 28.53
N CYS A 24 0.62 -31.87 27.65
CA CYS A 24 -0.37 -31.86 26.56
C CYS A 24 -0.10 -32.95 25.51
N GLU A 25 1.15 -33.31 25.28
CA GLU A 25 1.55 -34.40 24.37
C GLU A 25 1.08 -35.75 24.90
N ARG A 26 1.32 -36.05 26.19
CA ARG A 26 0.84 -37.28 26.84
C ARG A 26 -0.68 -37.40 26.86
N LEU A 27 -1.40 -36.27 26.79
CA LEU A 27 -2.86 -36.21 26.74
C LEU A 27 -3.41 -36.19 25.31
N GLU A 28 -2.55 -36.37 24.29
CA GLU A 28 -2.93 -36.39 22.87
C GLU A 28 -3.63 -35.10 22.40
N LEU A 29 -3.35 -33.98 23.05
CA LEU A 29 -3.89 -32.65 22.70
C LEU A 29 -3.03 -31.91 21.67
N LEU A 30 -1.82 -32.41 21.42
CA LEU A 30 -0.87 -31.88 20.44
C LEU A 30 -1.02 -32.61 19.10
N PRO A 31 -1.23 -31.89 17.99
CA PRO A 31 -1.23 -32.52 16.68
C PRO A 31 0.18 -32.88 16.22
N ASP A 32 0.29 -33.98 15.48
CA ASP A 32 1.55 -34.60 15.03
C ASP A 32 2.51 -33.63 14.35
N ALA A 33 1.97 -32.70 13.54
CA ALA A 33 2.78 -31.68 12.86
C ALA A 33 3.57 -30.78 13.83
N GLU A 34 2.99 -30.48 15.00
CA GLU A 34 3.63 -29.68 16.06
C GLU A 34 4.60 -30.52 16.88
N ILE A 35 4.32 -31.81 17.08
CA ILE A 35 5.25 -32.76 17.75
C ILE A 35 6.54 -32.87 16.93
N ILE A 36 6.41 -33.06 15.61
CA ILE A 36 7.56 -33.11 14.70
C ILE A 36 8.32 -31.79 14.74
N ALA A 37 7.63 -30.65 14.67
CA ALA A 37 8.27 -29.35 14.67
C ALA A 37 8.96 -28.99 16.00
N PHE A 38 8.40 -29.45 17.12
CA PHE A 38 8.95 -29.23 18.45
C PHE A 38 10.18 -30.09 18.73
N ASN A 39 10.19 -31.34 18.24
CA ASN A 39 11.29 -32.29 18.44
C ASN A 39 12.42 -32.13 17.41
N GLN A 40 12.12 -31.70 16.18
CA GLN A 40 13.11 -31.52 15.10
C GLN A 40 13.51 -30.05 14.95
N GLU A 41 14.27 -29.51 15.92
CA GLU A 41 14.76 -28.12 15.90
C GLU A 41 15.67 -27.80 14.69
N ALA A 42 16.24 -28.80 14.02
CA ALA A 42 17.40 -28.61 13.14
C ALA A 42 17.15 -28.61 11.61
N SER A 43 15.96 -28.96 11.08
CA SER A 43 15.82 -29.12 9.61
C SER A 43 14.40 -28.85 9.04
N ILE A 44 13.79 -27.74 9.44
CA ILE A 44 12.51 -27.32 8.85
C ILE A 44 12.79 -26.23 7.81
N THR A 45 12.41 -26.47 6.56
CA THR A 45 12.48 -25.46 5.49
C THR A 45 11.67 -24.22 5.89
N THR A 46 12.08 -23.04 5.41
CA THR A 46 11.40 -21.75 5.73
C THR A 46 9.91 -21.79 5.41
N GLU A 47 9.53 -22.45 4.31
CA GLU A 47 8.15 -22.66 3.90
C GLU A 47 7.37 -23.53 4.89
N LYS A 48 7.95 -24.64 5.36
CA LYS A 48 7.33 -25.50 6.37
C LYS A 48 7.15 -24.77 7.71
N ARG A 49 8.15 -23.98 8.14
CA ARG A 49 8.03 -23.13 9.36
C ARG A 49 6.91 -22.10 9.24
N ARG A 50 6.76 -21.49 8.06
CA ARG A 50 5.65 -20.56 7.80
C ARG A 50 4.30 -21.28 7.83
N ALA A 51 4.21 -22.45 7.19
CA ALA A 51 2.98 -23.24 7.15
C ALA A 51 2.52 -23.68 8.55
N THR A 52 3.45 -24.16 9.40
CA THR A 52 3.14 -24.55 10.79
C THR A 52 2.66 -23.34 11.59
N LYS A 53 3.31 -22.18 11.47
CA LYS A 53 2.90 -20.95 12.16
C LYS A 53 1.52 -20.46 11.72
N ILE A 54 1.20 -20.54 10.42
CA ILE A 54 -0.14 -20.21 9.91
C ILE A 54 -1.18 -21.18 10.47
N ALA A 55 -0.89 -22.49 10.49
CA ALA A 55 -1.78 -23.49 11.03
C ALA A 55 -2.06 -23.26 12.53
N ARG A 56 -1.00 -22.96 13.30
CA ARG A 56 -1.10 -22.59 14.71
C ARG A 56 -1.94 -21.33 14.93
N PHE A 57 -1.71 -20.29 14.14
CA PHE A 57 -2.51 -19.05 14.21
C PHE A 57 -3.99 -19.31 13.92
N LYS A 58 -4.31 -20.09 12.88
CA LYS A 58 -5.69 -20.48 12.56
C LYS A 58 -6.34 -21.25 13.72
N ARG A 59 -5.61 -22.17 14.35
CA ARG A 59 -6.10 -22.92 15.52
C ARG A 59 -6.32 -22.03 16.73
N SER A 60 -5.39 -21.13 17.02
CA SER A 60 -5.53 -20.13 18.08
C SER A 60 -6.79 -19.28 17.86
N LYS A 61 -7.03 -18.83 16.63
CA LYS A 61 -8.21 -18.03 16.31
C LYS A 61 -9.52 -18.81 16.42
N ALA A 62 -9.53 -20.07 16.00
CA ALA A 62 -10.68 -20.96 16.16
C ALA A 62 -11.00 -21.21 17.65
N ALA A 63 -9.98 -21.45 18.48
CA ALA A 63 -10.14 -21.64 19.92
C ALA A 63 -10.67 -20.38 20.62
N GLU A 64 -10.16 -19.19 20.26
CA GLU A 64 -10.69 -17.91 20.76
C GLU A 64 -12.16 -17.70 20.37
N SER A 65 -12.49 -17.94 19.10
CA SER A 65 -13.87 -17.84 18.62
C SER A 65 -14.81 -18.78 19.37
N LYS A 66 -14.35 -20.02 19.62
CA LYS A 66 -15.11 -21.04 20.34
C LYS A 66 -15.36 -20.65 21.79
N LEU A 67 -14.35 -20.14 22.49
CA LEU A 67 -14.50 -19.61 23.85
C LEU A 67 -15.46 -18.42 23.92
N GLN A 68 -15.41 -17.54 22.92
CA GLN A 68 -16.35 -16.42 22.82
C GLN A 68 -17.78 -16.92 22.62
N GLU A 69 -17.99 -17.88 21.72
CA GLU A 69 -19.31 -18.46 21.46
C GLU A 69 -19.90 -19.12 22.72
N ILE A 70 -19.10 -19.94 23.42
CA ILE A 70 -19.52 -20.58 24.68
C ILE A 70 -19.86 -19.53 25.73
N ARG A 71 -19.03 -18.47 25.85
CA ARG A 71 -19.28 -17.37 26.78
C ARG A 71 -20.60 -16.66 26.48
N GLU A 72 -20.87 -16.34 25.21
CA GLU A 72 -22.12 -15.70 24.80
C GLU A 72 -23.33 -16.63 25.02
N ARG A 73 -23.19 -17.94 24.75
CA ARG A 73 -24.23 -18.94 25.01
C ARG A 73 -24.58 -19.01 26.50
N ARG A 74 -23.57 -19.08 27.36
CA ARG A 74 -23.74 -19.03 28.83
C ARG A 74 -24.43 -17.73 29.27
N GLU A 75 -24.07 -16.60 28.69
CA GLU A 75 -24.68 -15.31 29.01
C GLU A 75 -26.15 -15.23 28.58
N ARG A 76 -26.50 -15.71 27.37
CA ARG A 76 -27.90 -15.81 26.91
C ARG A 76 -28.74 -16.69 27.83
N ARG A 77 -28.22 -17.86 28.22
CA ARG A 77 -28.90 -18.75 29.18
C ARG A 77 -29.03 -18.11 30.56
N GLY A 78 -27.98 -17.46 31.06
CA GLY A 78 -28.01 -16.72 32.32
C GLY A 78 -29.12 -15.65 32.36
N ARG A 79 -29.29 -14.90 31.27
CA ARG A 79 -30.40 -13.93 31.13
C ARG A 79 -31.78 -14.63 31.14
N SER A 80 -31.93 -15.75 30.44
CA SER A 80 -33.20 -16.50 30.40
C SER A 80 -33.58 -17.12 31.75
N ARG A 81 -32.62 -17.71 32.49
CA ARG A 81 -32.82 -18.24 33.85
C ARG A 81 -33.11 -17.13 34.85
N GLY A 82 -32.44 -15.99 34.73
CA GLY A 82 -32.74 -14.79 35.53
C GLY A 82 -34.17 -14.28 35.32
N ALA A 83 -34.71 -14.38 34.10
CA ALA A 83 -36.10 -14.05 33.80
C ALA A 83 -37.10 -15.13 34.27
N ALA A 84 -36.78 -16.42 34.12
CA ALA A 84 -37.65 -17.55 34.48
C ALA A 84 -37.77 -17.77 36.00
N SER A 85 -36.69 -17.55 36.77
CA SER A 85 -36.71 -17.61 38.25
C SER A 85 -37.67 -16.59 38.88
N LYS A 86 -38.06 -15.56 38.11
CA LYS A 86 -39.03 -14.55 38.52
C LYS A 86 -40.49 -14.92 38.19
N GLY A 87 -40.74 -16.06 37.53
CA GLY A 87 -42.05 -16.38 36.96
C GLY A 87 -42.55 -17.83 37.04
N SER A 88 -41.76 -18.85 37.39
CA SER A 88 -42.30 -20.23 37.46
C SER A 88 -41.50 -21.18 38.35
N MET A 89 -42.20 -21.87 39.27
CA MET A 89 -41.77 -23.09 39.92
C MET A 89 -42.44 -24.27 39.19
N VAL A 90 -41.76 -24.85 38.20
CA VAL A 90 -42.20 -26.06 37.52
C VAL A 90 -41.01 -27.02 37.44
N GLU A 91 -41.16 -28.14 38.13
CA GLU A 91 -40.28 -29.29 38.20
C GLU A 91 -40.47 -30.13 36.94
N HIS A 92 -39.59 -29.99 35.95
CA HIS A 92 -39.54 -30.92 34.83
C HIS A 92 -38.10 -31.10 34.33
N GLY A 93 -37.56 -32.31 34.56
CA GLY A 93 -36.42 -32.89 33.85
C GLY A 93 -35.04 -32.36 34.26
N GLU A 94 -34.66 -32.55 35.52
CA GLU A 94 -33.34 -32.14 36.04
C GLU A 94 -32.18 -32.91 35.39
N ASP A 95 -32.38 -34.17 34.99
CA ASP A 95 -31.31 -35.05 34.50
C ASP A 95 -30.66 -34.59 33.18
N HIS A 96 -31.42 -34.05 32.22
CA HIS A 96 -30.87 -33.67 30.91
C HIS A 96 -30.17 -32.30 30.89
N ILE A 97 -30.45 -31.45 31.88
CA ILE A 97 -29.92 -30.09 31.94
C ILE A 97 -28.51 -30.09 32.52
N GLU A 98 -28.23 -30.95 33.49
CA GLU A 98 -26.92 -31.05 34.15
C GLU A 98 -25.83 -31.59 33.21
N ASP A 99 -26.16 -32.60 32.40
CA ASP A 99 -25.23 -33.19 31.41
C ASP A 99 -24.77 -32.16 30.35
N GLU A 100 -25.68 -31.29 29.87
CA GLU A 100 -25.35 -30.25 28.89
C GLU A 100 -24.42 -29.17 29.49
N PHE A 101 -24.52 -28.89 30.79
CA PHE A 101 -23.60 -27.96 31.47
C PHE A 101 -22.20 -28.55 31.65
N GLU A 102 -22.10 -29.83 32.00
CA GLU A 102 -20.81 -30.51 32.13
C GLU A 102 -20.10 -30.60 30.77
N GLU A 103 -20.84 -30.94 29.70
CA GLU A 103 -20.29 -31.02 28.35
C GLU A 103 -19.76 -29.66 27.86
N GLU A 104 -20.52 -28.58 28.08
CA GLU A 104 -20.06 -27.23 27.74
C GLU A 104 -18.85 -26.76 28.56
N GLU A 105 -18.76 -27.16 29.83
CA GLU A 105 -17.60 -26.86 30.66
C GLU A 105 -16.36 -27.60 30.17
N ARG A 106 -16.50 -28.89 29.86
CA ARG A 106 -15.43 -29.67 29.22
C ARG A 106 -14.99 -29.03 27.91
N GLU A 107 -15.95 -28.61 27.08
CA GLU A 107 -15.68 -27.95 25.81
C GLU A 107 -14.90 -26.64 25.99
N ALA A 108 -15.29 -25.82 26.98
CA ALA A 108 -14.60 -24.58 27.32
C ALA A 108 -13.16 -24.83 27.79
N TRP A 109 -12.97 -25.81 28.69
CA TRP A 109 -11.64 -26.15 29.20
C TRP A 109 -10.73 -26.68 28.09
N LEU A 110 -11.24 -27.55 27.21
CA LEU A 110 -10.47 -28.04 26.06
C LEU A 110 -10.07 -26.91 25.10
N ALA A 111 -10.99 -25.98 24.81
CA ALA A 111 -10.68 -24.81 23.98
C ALA A 111 -9.64 -23.89 24.66
N GLN A 112 -9.74 -23.69 25.97
CA GLN A 112 -8.80 -22.90 26.76
C GLN A 112 -7.41 -23.54 26.80
N ILE A 113 -7.33 -24.86 27.00
CA ILE A 113 -6.07 -25.62 26.95
C ILE A 113 -5.47 -25.51 25.54
N GLY A 114 -6.26 -25.73 24.49
CA GLY A 114 -5.81 -25.59 23.10
C GLY A 114 -5.27 -24.20 22.76
N LEU A 115 -5.91 -23.14 23.28
CA LEU A 115 -5.43 -21.77 23.13
C LEU A 115 -4.11 -21.54 23.88
N SER A 116 -4.02 -22.00 25.13
CA SER A 116 -2.80 -21.89 25.94
C SER A 116 -1.63 -22.67 25.34
N LEU A 117 -1.90 -23.83 24.72
CA LEU A 117 -0.92 -24.63 24.00
C LEU A 117 -0.35 -23.90 22.77
N CYS A 118 -1.21 -23.28 21.95
CA CYS A 118 -0.75 -22.47 20.82
C CYS A 118 0.16 -21.33 21.28
N LYS A 119 -0.23 -20.63 22.35
CA LYS A 119 0.56 -19.55 22.96
C LYS A 119 1.89 -20.07 23.53
N ALA A 120 1.90 -21.23 24.19
CA ALA A 120 3.10 -21.83 24.75
C ALA A 120 4.12 -22.21 23.67
N LEU A 121 3.65 -22.76 22.54
CA LEU A 121 4.52 -23.09 21.40
C LEU A 121 5.14 -21.83 20.77
N ASP A 122 4.34 -20.78 20.54
CA ASP A 122 4.85 -19.51 20.02
C ASP A 122 5.85 -18.85 20.98
N LEU A 123 5.55 -18.85 22.28
CA LEU A 123 6.45 -18.32 23.30
C LEU A 123 7.75 -19.13 23.39
N SER A 124 7.69 -20.46 23.30
CA SER A 124 8.89 -21.31 23.33
C SER A 124 9.82 -21.01 22.14
N GLU A 125 9.26 -20.81 20.95
CA GLU A 125 10.05 -20.43 19.77
C GLU A 125 10.73 -19.06 19.96
N MET A 126 9.98 -18.07 20.46
CA MET A 126 10.51 -16.73 20.70
C MET A 126 11.60 -16.70 21.79
N LEU A 127 11.38 -17.44 22.89
CA LEU A 127 12.33 -17.51 24.00
C LEU A 127 13.61 -18.25 23.63
N LYS A 128 13.54 -19.28 22.77
CA LYS A 128 14.74 -19.96 22.23
C LYS A 128 15.59 -19.00 21.39
N LEU A 129 14.97 -18.21 20.51
CA LEU A 129 15.68 -17.20 19.72
C LEU A 129 16.32 -16.14 20.63
N GLU A 130 15.62 -15.70 21.68
CA GLU A 130 16.19 -14.75 22.64
C GLU A 130 17.37 -15.35 23.41
N GLU A 131 17.28 -16.63 23.81
CA GLU A 131 18.37 -17.35 24.47
C GLU A 131 19.63 -17.43 23.58
N GLU A 132 19.48 -17.78 22.30
CA GLU A 132 20.58 -17.80 21.33
C GLU A 132 21.22 -16.41 21.16
N LEU A 133 20.41 -15.37 20.99
CA LEU A 133 20.92 -14.01 20.84
C LEU A 133 21.65 -13.51 22.09
N LEU A 134 21.14 -13.83 23.29
CA LEU A 134 21.79 -13.47 24.54
C LEU A 134 23.06 -14.28 24.79
N ALA A 135 23.13 -15.54 24.35
CA ALA A 135 24.33 -16.35 24.38
C ALA A 135 25.43 -15.76 23.49
N VAL A 136 25.11 -15.45 22.23
CA VAL A 136 26.04 -14.80 21.28
C VAL A 136 26.51 -13.44 21.82
N ARG A 137 25.61 -12.67 22.44
CA ARG A 137 25.96 -11.39 23.07
C ARG A 137 26.90 -11.54 24.27
N HIS A 138 26.75 -12.63 25.04
CA HIS A 138 27.63 -12.91 26.16
C HIS A 138 29.02 -13.35 25.69
N GLU A 139 29.11 -14.14 24.62
CA GLU A 139 30.37 -14.62 24.05
C GLU A 139 31.17 -13.52 23.34
N ASN A 140 30.51 -12.71 22.50
CA ASN A 140 31.19 -11.69 21.70
C ASN A 140 31.35 -10.34 22.42
N GLY A 141 30.67 -10.14 23.55
CA GLY A 141 30.61 -8.84 24.22
C GLY A 141 29.61 -7.87 23.56
N GLN A 142 29.12 -6.92 24.35
CA GLN A 142 28.07 -5.98 23.92
C GLN A 142 28.53 -5.08 22.77
N ASP A 143 29.81 -4.70 22.78
CA ASP A 143 30.37 -3.78 21.80
C ASP A 143 30.60 -4.47 20.45
N ALA A 144 31.10 -5.70 20.43
CA ALA A 144 31.32 -6.43 19.18
C ALA A 144 30.01 -6.79 18.47
N THR A 145 28.95 -7.13 19.22
CA THR A 145 27.62 -7.36 18.63
C THR A 145 27.01 -6.09 18.06
N ALA A 146 27.18 -4.94 18.73
CA ALA A 146 26.75 -3.65 18.19
C ALA A 146 27.53 -3.30 16.91
N GLN A 147 28.82 -3.59 16.88
CA GLN A 147 29.69 -3.34 15.74
C GLN A 147 29.32 -4.22 14.55
N ALA A 148 29.09 -5.51 14.76
CA ALA A 148 28.61 -6.43 13.72
C ALA A 148 27.26 -6.01 13.11
N MET A 149 26.33 -5.50 13.94
CA MET A 149 25.04 -4.98 13.47
C MET A 149 25.20 -3.70 12.62
N LEU A 150 26.19 -2.86 12.93
CA LEU A 150 26.52 -1.68 12.12
C LEU A 150 27.16 -2.09 10.81
N ASP A 151 28.09 -3.04 10.82
CA ASP A 151 28.77 -3.56 9.64
C ASP A 151 27.77 -4.24 8.67
N GLU A 152 26.80 -5.01 9.19
CA GLU A 152 25.74 -5.60 8.38
C GLU A 152 24.88 -4.52 7.69
N ARG A 153 24.54 -3.44 8.42
CA ARG A 153 23.77 -2.32 7.87
C ARG A 153 24.56 -1.59 6.77
N ILE A 154 25.85 -1.35 7.00
CA ILE A 154 26.73 -0.74 6.00
C ILE A 154 26.80 -1.62 4.76
N SER A 155 27.04 -2.93 4.92
CA SER A 155 27.10 -3.89 3.82
C SER A 155 25.79 -3.94 3.02
N LYS A 156 24.63 -3.91 3.69
CA LYS A 156 23.32 -3.90 3.04
C LYS A 156 23.06 -2.60 2.28
N ALA A 157 23.45 -1.46 2.84
CA ALA A 157 23.37 -0.17 2.17
C ALA A 157 24.28 -0.14 0.93
N GLU A 158 25.53 -0.60 1.06
CA GLU A 158 26.45 -0.73 -0.06
C GLU A 158 25.91 -1.65 -1.16
N ALA A 159 25.37 -2.81 -0.79
CA ALA A 159 24.75 -3.74 -1.74
C ALA A 159 23.58 -3.09 -2.47
N TRP A 160 22.74 -2.34 -1.75
CA TRP A 160 21.65 -1.57 -2.35
C TRP A 160 22.18 -0.53 -3.35
N HIS A 161 23.18 0.27 -2.97
CA HIS A 161 23.80 1.25 -3.86
C HIS A 161 24.45 0.61 -5.09
N LYS A 162 25.16 -0.50 -4.92
CA LYS A 162 25.77 -1.29 -6.02
C LYS A 162 24.69 -1.79 -6.97
N ASN A 163 23.63 -2.41 -6.44
CA ASN A 163 22.50 -2.91 -7.23
C ASN A 163 21.75 -1.79 -7.96
N ALA A 164 21.52 -0.65 -7.29
CA ALA A 164 20.90 0.52 -7.90
C ALA A 164 21.75 1.11 -9.03
N ALA A 165 23.07 1.21 -8.84
CA ALA A 165 24.01 1.69 -9.85
C ALA A 165 24.08 0.74 -11.06
N VAL A 166 24.03 -0.58 -10.84
CA VAL A 166 23.95 -1.57 -11.93
C VAL A 166 22.63 -1.44 -12.68
N ARG A 167 21.50 -1.35 -11.95
CA ARG A 167 20.17 -1.19 -12.54
C ARG A 167 20.07 0.10 -13.37
N ALA A 168 20.64 1.21 -12.90
CA ALA A 168 20.64 2.49 -13.59
C ALA A 168 21.35 2.44 -14.95
N LYS A 169 22.40 1.61 -15.11
CA LYS A 169 23.08 1.42 -16.40
C LYS A 169 22.20 0.75 -17.45
N THR A 170 21.30 -0.12 -17.03
CA THR A 170 20.41 -0.90 -17.90
C THR A 170 19.00 -0.34 -18.01
N SER A 171 18.57 0.48 -17.04
CA SER A 171 17.24 1.08 -17.06
C SER A 171 17.22 2.17 -18.12
N LYS A 172 16.45 1.94 -19.18
CA LYS A 172 16.09 3.03 -20.09
C LYS A 172 15.23 4.00 -19.27
N PRO A 173 15.57 5.30 -19.22
CA PRO A 173 14.66 6.28 -18.65
C PRO A 173 13.33 6.17 -19.38
N ALA A 174 12.22 6.15 -18.64
CA ALA A 174 10.91 6.27 -19.26
C ALA A 174 10.92 7.54 -20.11
N GLN A 175 10.55 7.41 -21.40
CA GLN A 175 10.42 8.57 -22.26
C GLN A 175 9.44 9.52 -21.57
N PRO A 176 9.77 10.81 -21.42
CA PRO A 176 8.84 11.75 -20.81
C PRO A 176 7.56 11.71 -21.63
N ILE A 177 6.43 11.39 -20.98
CA ILE A 177 5.12 11.51 -21.60
C ILE A 177 4.89 13.01 -21.75
N THR A 178 5.27 13.54 -22.90
CA THR A 178 4.95 14.93 -23.26
C THR A 178 3.45 15.03 -23.50
N CYS A 179 2.89 16.21 -23.24
CA CYS A 179 1.49 16.51 -23.55
C CYS A 179 1.13 16.19 -25.02
N ALA A 180 2.08 16.38 -25.95
CA ALA A 180 1.93 16.01 -27.35
C ALA A 180 1.82 14.50 -27.57
N SER A 181 2.70 13.70 -26.96
CA SER A 181 2.65 12.22 -27.07
C SER A 181 1.39 11.63 -26.41
N PHE A 182 0.98 12.16 -25.26
CA PHE A 182 -0.25 11.70 -24.59
C PHE A 182 -1.49 12.03 -25.42
N ALA A 183 -1.57 13.25 -25.97
CA ALA A 183 -2.66 13.65 -26.85
C ALA A 183 -2.73 12.75 -28.10
N GLN A 184 -1.58 12.44 -28.70
CA GLN A 184 -1.50 11.53 -29.84
C GLN A 184 -1.97 10.11 -29.48
N ASP A 185 -1.54 9.55 -28.35
CA ASP A 185 -1.95 8.22 -27.90
C ASP A 185 -3.44 8.14 -27.53
N VAL A 186 -4.03 9.23 -27.03
CA VAL A 186 -5.48 9.37 -26.80
C VAL A 186 -6.24 9.40 -28.12
N ILE A 187 -5.74 10.12 -29.13
CA ILE A 187 -6.34 10.18 -30.48
C ILE A 187 -6.22 8.81 -31.19
N GLU A 188 -5.09 8.12 -31.04
CA GLU A 188 -4.81 6.80 -31.62
C GLU A 188 -5.47 5.64 -30.82
N GLY A 189 -6.18 5.94 -29.73
CA GLY A 189 -6.92 4.96 -28.91
C GLY A 189 -6.02 4.04 -28.07
N ARG A 190 -4.73 4.37 -27.93
CA ARG A 190 -3.74 3.62 -27.14
C ARG A 190 -3.74 4.02 -25.66
N ALA A 191 -4.34 5.16 -25.31
CA ALA A 191 -4.48 5.66 -23.94
C ALA A 191 -5.88 6.24 -23.70
N SER A 192 -6.35 6.16 -22.45
CA SER A 192 -7.61 6.78 -22.01
C SER A 192 -7.32 7.99 -21.13
N LEU A 193 -8.08 9.08 -21.30
CA LEU A 193 -8.03 10.25 -20.42
C LEU A 193 -8.35 9.91 -18.95
N ALA A 194 -9.06 8.80 -18.71
CA ALA A 194 -9.41 8.33 -17.38
C ALA A 194 -8.32 7.42 -16.75
N GLN A 195 -7.29 7.05 -17.52
CA GLN A 195 -6.21 6.21 -17.03
C GLN A 195 -5.26 7.07 -16.19
N GLY A 196 -5.51 7.16 -14.89
CA GLY A 196 -4.55 7.69 -13.93
C GLY A 196 -3.23 6.91 -14.06
N HIS A 197 -2.13 7.62 -14.29
CA HIS A 197 -0.82 7.00 -14.33
C HIS A 197 -0.22 7.07 -12.92
N ASP A 198 -0.19 5.93 -12.23
CA ASP A 198 0.42 5.84 -10.89
C ASP A 198 1.93 5.93 -11.02
N HIS A 199 2.47 7.13 -10.80
CA HIS A 199 3.90 7.35 -10.70
C HIS A 199 4.32 7.33 -9.23
N HIS A 200 4.72 6.16 -8.72
CA HIS A 200 5.35 6.06 -7.41
C HIS A 200 6.76 6.68 -7.45
N HIS A 201 6.84 7.99 -7.20
CA HIS A 201 8.12 8.68 -7.09
C HIS A 201 8.76 8.40 -5.74
N GLN A 202 9.97 7.84 -5.75
CA GLN A 202 10.79 7.80 -4.56
C GLN A 202 11.33 9.21 -4.30
N PRO A 203 11.23 9.76 -3.08
CA PRO A 203 11.64 11.13 -2.84
C PRO A 203 13.13 11.28 -3.07
N LEU A 204 13.48 12.35 -3.79
CA LEU A 204 14.85 12.67 -4.17
C LEU A 204 15.71 13.10 -2.97
N PHE A 205 15.07 13.58 -1.89
CA PHE A 205 15.73 14.06 -0.68
C PHE A 205 15.02 13.55 0.58
N GLY A 206 15.80 13.09 1.55
CA GLY A 206 15.30 12.57 2.83
C GLY A 206 14.69 11.17 2.76
N PRO A 207 14.48 10.51 3.91
CA PRO A 207 13.86 9.18 3.94
C PRO A 207 12.39 9.26 3.51
N ALA A 208 11.97 8.32 2.67
CA ALA A 208 10.63 8.28 2.09
C ALA A 208 9.48 8.25 3.11
N SER A 209 9.76 7.84 4.35
CA SER A 209 8.79 7.87 5.45
C SER A 209 8.40 9.27 5.92
N LEU A 210 9.23 10.30 5.65
CA LEU A 210 9.03 11.68 6.14
C LEU A 210 8.46 12.62 5.08
N VAL A 211 8.66 12.32 3.80
CA VAL A 211 8.21 13.18 2.70
C VAL A 211 6.73 12.89 2.43
N GLY A 212 5.86 13.87 2.72
CA GLY A 212 4.41 13.77 2.47
C GLY A 212 3.57 13.22 3.63
N ASN A 213 4.18 12.70 4.69
CA ASN A 213 3.47 12.21 5.88
C ASN A 213 3.49 13.25 7.02
N PRO A 214 2.42 13.36 7.82
CA PRO A 214 2.43 14.21 9.01
C PRO A 214 3.51 13.72 9.99
N ILE A 215 4.40 14.62 10.37
CA ILE A 215 5.48 14.32 11.32
C ILE A 215 4.87 14.19 12.72
N THR A 216 4.85 12.98 13.27
CA THR A 216 4.18 12.67 14.55
C THR A 216 5.15 12.50 15.73
N SER A 217 6.42 12.19 15.45
CA SER A 217 7.43 11.89 16.48
C SER A 217 8.60 12.89 16.46
N ASP A 218 9.17 13.22 17.62
CA ASP A 218 10.34 14.11 17.72
C ASP A 218 11.56 13.60 16.95
N ARG A 219 11.75 12.28 16.89
CA ARG A 219 12.79 11.66 16.06
C ARG A 219 12.59 12.00 14.58
N GLN A 220 11.35 12.00 14.11
CA GLN A 220 11.00 12.31 12.73
C GLN A 220 11.18 13.81 12.44
N ARG A 221 10.92 14.70 13.42
CA ARG A 221 11.18 16.15 13.30
C ARG A 221 12.67 16.45 13.14
N ILE A 222 13.52 15.83 13.95
CA ILE A 222 14.98 16.01 13.86
C ILE A 222 15.49 15.48 12.52
N ALA A 223 15.05 14.29 12.09
CA ALA A 223 15.44 13.72 10.80
C ALA A 223 14.98 14.59 9.62
N ALA A 224 13.81 15.24 9.71
CA ALA A 224 13.33 16.18 8.71
C ALA A 224 14.10 17.51 8.69
N GLN A 225 14.91 17.84 9.69
CA GLN A 225 15.70 19.09 9.68
C GLN A 225 17.08 18.93 9.04
N VAL A 226 17.57 17.70 8.87
CA VAL A 226 18.88 17.42 8.29
C VAL A 226 18.72 17.17 6.79
N PHE A 227 19.68 17.63 5.98
CA PHE A 227 19.68 17.50 4.51
C PHE A 227 18.49 18.14 3.79
N GLN A 228 18.02 19.28 4.29
CA GLN A 228 16.99 20.08 3.63
C GLN A 228 17.55 20.79 2.37
N PRO A 229 16.75 20.91 1.30
CA PRO A 229 17.13 21.69 0.12
C PRO A 229 17.38 23.17 0.45
N SER A 230 18.39 23.77 -0.18
CA SER A 230 18.73 25.20 -0.02
C SER A 230 17.74 26.17 -0.67
N HIS A 231 16.74 25.65 -1.39
CA HIS A 231 15.73 26.42 -2.13
C HIS A 231 14.33 25.94 -1.72
N ARG A 232 13.34 26.82 -1.82
CA ARG A 232 11.94 26.46 -1.54
C ARG A 232 11.47 25.44 -2.58
N LEU A 233 11.11 24.25 -2.12
CA LEU A 233 10.50 23.24 -2.96
C LEU A 233 9.04 23.61 -3.30
N PRO A 234 8.51 23.11 -4.42
CA PRO A 234 7.07 23.15 -4.69
C PRO A 234 6.28 22.54 -3.53
N THR A 235 5.23 23.23 -3.08
CA THR A 235 4.34 22.76 -2.01
C THR A 235 3.22 21.86 -2.52
N MET A 236 3.07 21.78 -3.83
CA MET A 236 2.01 21.05 -4.51
C MET A 236 2.57 19.72 -5.02
N SER A 237 1.81 18.63 -4.90
CA SER A 237 2.25 17.35 -5.46
C SER A 237 2.21 17.39 -6.99
N ILE A 238 2.96 16.49 -7.63
CA ILE A 238 2.96 16.37 -9.11
C ILE A 238 1.55 16.03 -9.61
N GLU A 239 0.82 15.18 -8.88
CA GLU A 239 -0.58 14.84 -9.18
C GLU A 239 -1.50 16.06 -9.07
N GLU A 240 -1.35 16.83 -8.00
CA GLU A 240 -2.13 18.06 -7.80
C GLU A 240 -1.83 19.09 -8.90
N ALA A 241 -0.58 19.14 -9.39
CA ALA A 241 -0.19 19.97 -10.52
C ALA A 241 -0.83 19.49 -11.83
N GLY A 242 -0.78 18.18 -12.11
CA GLY A 242 -1.41 17.59 -13.29
C GLY A 242 -2.93 17.78 -13.33
N LEU A 243 -3.60 17.64 -12.18
CA LEU A 243 -5.04 17.91 -12.07
C LEU A 243 -5.37 19.39 -12.34
N ARG A 244 -4.56 20.30 -11.80
CA ARG A 244 -4.73 21.74 -12.03
C ARG A 244 -4.51 22.11 -13.50
N GLU A 245 -3.54 21.49 -14.15
CA GLU A 245 -3.29 21.65 -15.59
C GLU A 245 -4.47 21.13 -16.43
N MET A 246 -5.00 19.94 -16.12
CA MET A 246 -6.20 19.41 -16.79
C MET A 246 -7.41 20.33 -16.62
N GLU A 247 -7.60 20.90 -15.43
CA GLU A 247 -8.68 21.85 -15.17
C GLU A 247 -8.52 23.14 -15.98
N ILE A 248 -7.29 23.66 -16.09
CA ILE A 248 -6.98 24.83 -16.94
C ILE A 248 -7.28 24.52 -18.40
N MET A 249 -6.90 23.32 -18.87
CA MET A 249 -7.15 22.89 -20.24
C MET A 249 -8.66 22.78 -20.53
N LYS A 250 -9.43 22.16 -19.62
CA LYS A 250 -10.88 22.05 -19.71
C LYS A 250 -11.55 23.44 -19.80
N LYS A 251 -11.16 24.37 -18.93
CA LYS A 251 -11.66 25.75 -18.94
C LYS A 251 -11.30 26.49 -20.23
N TRP A 252 -10.13 26.20 -20.81
CA TRP A 252 -9.72 26.78 -22.09
C TRP A 252 -10.57 26.23 -23.25
N THR A 253 -10.79 24.91 -23.30
CA THR A 253 -11.66 24.29 -24.31
C THR A 253 -13.10 24.78 -24.24
N GLU A 254 -13.65 24.92 -23.03
CA GLU A 254 -15.01 25.42 -22.81
C GLU A 254 -15.15 26.89 -23.25
N ARG A 255 -14.16 27.73 -22.93
CA ARG A 255 -14.13 29.12 -23.39
C ARG A 255 -14.07 29.23 -24.90
N ASN A 256 -13.24 28.43 -25.56
CA ASN A 256 -13.15 28.44 -27.02
C ASN A 256 -14.42 27.93 -27.69
N ALA A 257 -15.02 26.86 -27.17
CA ALA A 257 -16.30 26.35 -27.67
C ALA A 257 -17.40 27.41 -27.55
N LYS A 258 -17.47 28.11 -26.42
CA LYS A 258 -18.41 29.22 -26.21
C LYS A 258 -18.15 30.38 -27.17
N LEU A 259 -16.90 30.76 -27.38
CA LEU A 259 -16.53 31.84 -28.30
C LEU A 259 -16.91 31.49 -29.75
N GLN A 260 -16.79 30.21 -30.12
CA GLN A 260 -17.14 29.71 -31.44
C GLN A 260 -18.68 29.61 -31.63
N GLU A 261 -19.43 29.27 -30.59
CA GLU A 261 -20.89 29.33 -30.58
C GLU A 261 -21.41 30.78 -30.65
N GLU A 262 -20.78 31.72 -29.94
CA GLU A 262 -21.07 33.16 -30.02
C GLU A 262 -20.73 33.73 -31.42
N ALA A 263 -19.64 33.28 -32.06
CA ALA A 263 -19.32 33.65 -33.43
C ALA A 263 -20.34 33.08 -34.44
N ASN A 264 -20.75 31.82 -34.29
CA ASN A 264 -21.72 31.18 -35.19
C ASN A 264 -23.14 31.76 -35.04
N SER A 265 -23.52 32.21 -33.83
CA SER A 265 -24.83 32.82 -33.57
C SER A 265 -24.90 34.30 -33.96
N SER A 266 -23.77 35.02 -34.00
CA SER A 266 -23.72 36.40 -34.49
C SER A 266 -23.78 36.47 -36.03
N TRP A 267 -23.18 35.51 -36.74
CA TRP A 267 -23.25 35.45 -38.21
C TRP A 267 -24.65 35.08 -38.75
N ALA A 268 -25.41 34.24 -38.04
CA ALA A 268 -26.71 33.73 -38.52
C ALA A 268 -27.88 34.73 -38.46
N LYS A 269 -27.70 35.92 -37.88
CA LYS A 269 -28.78 36.92 -37.72
C LYS A 269 -28.82 38.03 -38.77
N GLU A 270 -27.82 38.14 -39.65
CA GLU A 270 -27.80 39.17 -40.70
C GLU A 270 -27.75 38.60 -42.12
N VAL A 271 -28.63 37.67 -42.51
CA VAL A 271 -28.86 37.39 -43.94
C VAL A 271 -30.32 37.08 -44.20
N LYS A 272 -31.14 38.14 -44.30
CA LYS A 272 -32.31 38.16 -45.18
C LYS A 272 -32.51 39.57 -45.72
N LYS A 273 -31.83 39.84 -46.83
CA LYS A 273 -32.23 40.87 -47.79
C LYS A 273 -31.72 40.48 -49.18
N ASP A 274 -32.54 39.72 -49.91
CA ASP A 274 -33.00 39.97 -51.29
C ASP A 274 -32.39 41.23 -51.94
N ASP A 275 -31.97 41.32 -53.20
CA ASP A 275 -32.18 40.54 -54.42
C ASP A 275 -31.25 41.17 -55.49
N GLU A 276 -30.74 40.39 -56.44
CA GLU A 276 -30.26 40.80 -57.79
C GLU A 276 -29.20 41.92 -58.02
N SER A 277 -28.74 42.68 -57.03
CA SER A 277 -27.75 43.77 -57.25
C SER A 277 -26.27 43.36 -57.05
N ASP A 278 -25.99 42.14 -56.59
CA ASP A 278 -24.65 41.74 -56.13
C ASP A 278 -23.76 41.16 -57.25
N ASP A 279 -24.33 40.82 -58.41
CA ASP A 279 -23.57 40.20 -59.52
C ASP A 279 -22.60 41.18 -60.19
N GLU A 280 -23.00 42.44 -60.42
CA GLU A 280 -22.07 43.47 -60.95
C GLU A 280 -20.96 43.83 -59.95
N ALA A 281 -21.29 43.87 -58.66
CA ALA A 281 -20.30 44.15 -57.61
C ALA A 281 -19.32 42.99 -57.43
N ALA A 282 -19.80 41.75 -57.57
CA ALA A 282 -18.97 40.55 -57.58
C ALA A 282 -18.05 40.52 -58.80
N GLU A 283 -18.55 40.85 -60.01
CA GLU A 283 -17.72 40.96 -61.20
C GLU A 283 -16.66 42.07 -61.09
N TYR A 284 -17.02 43.24 -60.53
CA TYR A 284 -16.06 44.33 -60.36
C TYR A 284 -14.98 43.96 -59.34
N LYS A 285 -15.33 43.26 -58.26
CA LYS A 285 -14.36 42.74 -57.29
C LYS A 285 -13.47 41.64 -57.89
N ALA A 286 -14.03 40.75 -58.71
CA ALA A 286 -13.25 39.72 -59.40
C ALA A 286 -12.26 40.34 -60.38
N ARG A 287 -12.69 41.34 -61.15
CA ARG A 287 -11.82 42.08 -62.08
C ARG A 287 -10.73 42.86 -61.35
N ALA A 288 -11.08 43.56 -60.28
CA ALA A 288 -10.09 44.25 -59.43
C ALA A 288 -9.11 43.28 -58.76
N TRP A 289 -9.55 42.05 -58.45
CA TRP A 289 -8.68 41.02 -57.91
C TRP A 289 -7.71 40.49 -58.97
N ASP A 290 -8.15 40.28 -60.20
CA ASP A 290 -7.28 39.91 -61.32
C ASP A 290 -6.26 41.02 -61.63
N ASP A 291 -6.70 42.29 -61.71
CA ASP A 291 -5.81 43.45 -61.90
C ASP A 291 -4.73 43.52 -60.81
N TRP A 292 -5.12 43.29 -59.54
CA TRP A 292 -4.16 43.26 -58.43
C TRP A 292 -3.15 42.11 -58.56
N LYS A 293 -3.58 40.94 -59.03
CA LYS A 293 -2.68 39.77 -59.22
C LYS A 293 -1.67 40.02 -60.34
N ASP A 294 -2.07 40.72 -61.38
CA ASP A 294 -1.21 41.13 -62.49
C ASP A 294 -0.21 42.21 -62.07
N GLU A 295 -0.63 43.18 -61.24
CA GLU A 295 0.26 44.17 -60.62
C GLU A 295 1.22 43.54 -59.60
N ASN A 296 0.84 42.40 -58.98
CA ASN A 296 1.61 41.70 -57.96
C ASN A 296 2.04 40.29 -58.42
N PRO A 297 2.87 40.18 -59.48
CA PRO A 297 3.29 38.89 -60.01
C PRO A 297 4.10 38.14 -58.95
N LYS A 298 3.72 36.89 -58.72
CA LYS A 298 4.39 36.00 -57.76
C LYS A 298 5.89 35.96 -58.03
N GLY A 299 6.69 36.11 -56.98
CA GLY A 299 8.15 36.11 -57.10
C GLY A 299 8.77 37.45 -57.47
N SER A 300 8.03 38.57 -57.34
CA SER A 300 8.55 39.90 -57.61
C SER A 300 9.76 40.32 -56.78
N GLY A 301 9.90 39.75 -55.58
CA GLY A 301 11.11 39.90 -54.74
C GLY A 301 12.31 39.05 -55.18
N ASN A 302 12.12 38.05 -56.06
CA ASN A 302 13.18 37.10 -56.43
C ASN A 302 13.76 37.33 -57.85
N LYS A 303 13.21 38.29 -58.62
CA LYS A 303 13.64 38.57 -60.01
C LYS A 303 15.05 39.17 -60.11
N LYS A 304 15.61 39.70 -59.00
CA LYS A 304 16.94 40.32 -58.96
C LYS A 304 18.06 39.38 -58.48
N LEU A 305 17.72 38.14 -58.12
CA LEU A 305 18.66 37.15 -57.55
C LEU A 305 19.08 36.05 -58.53
N THR A 306 18.70 36.15 -59.81
CA THR A 306 19.27 35.32 -60.88
C THR A 306 20.24 36.16 -61.71
N PRO A 307 21.56 36.04 -61.51
CA PRO A 307 22.55 36.56 -62.46
C PRO A 307 22.32 35.91 -63.82
N CYS A 308 22.03 36.71 -64.84
CA CYS A 308 22.13 36.28 -66.23
C CYS A 308 23.60 35.92 -66.50
N GLY A 309 23.85 34.68 -66.89
CA GLY A 309 24.92 34.33 -67.82
C GLY A 309 24.40 34.47 -69.24
#